data_AF-A0A6V7HAH8-F1
#
_entry.id   AF-A0A6V7HAH8-F1
#
_cell.length_a   1.000
_cell.length_b   1.000
_cell.length_c   1.000
_cell.angle_alpha   90.00
_cell.angle_beta   90.00
_cell.angle_gamma   90.00
#
_symmetry.space_group_name_H-M   'P 1'
#
loop_
_entity.id
_entity.type
_entity.pdbx_description
1 polymer ?
#
loop_
_entity_poly.entity_id
_entity_poly.type
_entity_poly.pdbx_seq_one_letter_code
_entity_poly.pdbx_strand_id
1 'polypeptide(L)'
;CILWMRYGMLIGDRFILLVNVFGSILQASYVYVFILYSVKKFKPIRQIIAATCFLTVVYFYSFYEEDKTLASKYVGFLSCTITVLFFASPLMMLIIVGWSERKINEQNIFQAHVIRVKNTESLPFPIIMASLIVSCQWFAYGCLLNDQFIEIPNFLGCVLSAFQLCFFLIYRNDQSNEAHLI
;
A
#
# COMPACT_ATOMS: atom_id res chain seq x y z
N CYS A 1 6.44 6.35 2.40
CA CYS A 1 7.80 6.21 2.95
C CYS A 1 8.37 7.55 3.43
N ILE A 2 8.61 8.53 2.55
CA ILE A 2 9.27 9.80 2.91
C ILE A 2 8.55 10.59 4.03
N LEU A 3 7.21 10.72 3.99
CA LEU A 3 6.48 11.41 5.07
C LEU A 3 6.56 10.68 6.42
N TRP A 4 6.42 9.36 6.42
CA TRP A 4 6.60 8.52 7.60
C TRP A 4 8.04 8.54 8.12
N MET A 5 9.03 8.69 7.24
CA MET A 5 10.43 8.91 7.62
C MET A 5 10.56 10.21 8.41
N ARG A 6 9.97 11.32 7.92
CA ARG A 6 9.96 12.60 8.65
C ARG A 6 9.20 12.49 9.97
N TYR A 7 8.05 11.82 9.96
CA TYR A 7 7.27 11.55 11.17
C TYR A 7 8.11 10.85 12.23
N GLY A 8 8.75 9.73 11.88
CA GLY A 8 9.64 8.97 12.77
C GLY A 8 10.79 9.82 13.32
N MET A 9 11.37 10.72 12.52
CA MET A 9 12.39 11.67 13.00
C MET A 9 11.83 12.65 14.04
N LEU A 10 10.60 13.12 13.87
CA LEU A 10 9.97 14.10 14.78
C LEU A 10 9.61 13.48 16.13
N ILE A 11 9.10 12.25 16.13
CA ILE A 11 8.74 11.53 17.36
C ILE A 11 9.93 10.77 17.98
N GLY A 12 11.08 10.73 17.30
CA GLY A 12 12.29 10.04 17.79
C GLY A 12 12.25 8.52 17.66
N ASP A 13 11.34 7.98 16.85
CA ASP A 13 11.13 6.54 16.68
C ASP A 13 12.04 5.97 15.58
N ARG A 14 12.97 5.10 15.99
CA ARG A 14 13.95 4.48 15.10
C ARG A 14 13.34 3.37 14.24
N PHE A 15 12.33 2.65 14.71
CA PHE A 15 11.72 1.56 13.97
C PHE A 15 10.94 2.09 12.76
N ILE A 16 10.14 3.14 12.97
CA ILE A 16 9.42 3.83 11.89
C ILE A 16 10.41 4.45 10.91
N LEU A 17 11.52 5.00 11.40
CA LEU A 17 12.55 5.56 10.53
C LEU A 17 13.16 4.47 9.62
N LEU A 18 13.66 3.38 10.21
CA LEU A 18 14.40 2.34 9.49
C LEU A 18 13.58 1.71 8.37
N VAL A 19 12.36 1.25 8.67
CA VAL A 19 11.49 0.60 7.68
C VAL A 19 11.15 1.52 6.51
N ASN A 20 10.97 2.82 6.78
CA ASN A 20 10.65 3.81 5.75
C ASN A 20 11.87 4.28 4.97
N VAL A 21 13.08 4.22 5.53
CA VAL A 21 14.33 4.43 4.78
C VAL A 21 14.49 3.32 3.75
N PHE A 22 14.40 2.05 4.18
CA PHE A 22 14.45 0.91 3.26
C PHE A 22 13.36 0.98 2.19
N GLY A 23 12.12 1.30 2.60
CA GLY A 23 11.00 1.47 1.66
C GLY A 23 11.24 2.61 0.66
N SER A 24 11.87 3.71 1.07
CA SER A 24 12.18 4.84 0.18
C SER A 24 13.26 4.45 -0.84
N ILE A 25 14.29 3.71 -0.43
CA ILE A 25 15.34 3.22 -1.34
C ILE A 25 14.73 2.29 -2.39
N LEU A 26 13.91 1.32 -1.98
CA LEU A 26 13.23 0.39 -2.89
C LEU A 26 12.30 1.13 -3.85
N GLN A 27 11.54 2.11 -3.35
CA GLN A 27 10.64 2.91 -4.18
C GLN A 27 11.44 3.75 -5.21
N ALA A 28 12.55 4.35 -4.80
CA ALA A 28 13.42 5.11 -5.70
C ALA A 28 14.04 4.22 -6.78
N SER A 29 14.54 3.03 -6.42
CA SER A 29 15.07 2.07 -7.40
C SER A 29 14.01 1.60 -8.39
N TYR A 30 12.78 1.35 -7.91
CA TYR A 30 11.67 0.95 -8.77
C TYR A 30 11.31 2.04 -9.78
N VAL A 31 11.16 3.28 -9.31
CA VAL A 31 10.87 4.44 -10.17
C VAL A 31 11.99 4.66 -11.18
N TYR A 32 13.25 4.55 -10.75
CA TYR A 32 14.41 4.69 -11.64
C TYR A 32 14.37 3.69 -12.79
N VAL A 33 14.23 2.40 -12.49
CA VAL A 33 14.12 1.34 -13.50
C VAL A 33 12.89 1.58 -14.40
N PHE A 34 11.74 1.93 -13.83
CA PHE A 34 10.52 2.21 -14.59
C PHE A 34 10.71 3.33 -15.61
N ILE A 35 11.40 4.42 -15.24
CA ILE A 35 11.65 5.55 -16.14
C ILE A 35 12.68 5.21 -17.23
N LEU A 36 13.66 4.35 -16.95
CA LEU A 36 14.60 3.88 -17.96
C LEU A 36 13.88 3.13 -19.08
N TYR A 37 13.01 2.19 -18.72
CA TYR A 37 12.35 1.28 -19.67
C TYR A 37 11.00 1.77 -20.20
N SER A 38 10.45 2.86 -19.68
CA SER A 38 9.15 3.39 -20.15
C SER A 38 9.28 4.09 -21.51
N VAL A 39 8.45 3.69 -22.48
CA VAL A 39 8.38 4.34 -23.81
C VAL A 39 7.67 5.70 -23.72
N LYS A 40 6.67 5.85 -22.85
CA LYS A 40 5.89 7.08 -22.68
C LYS A 40 6.19 7.74 -21.34
N LYS A 41 7.23 8.59 -21.32
CA LYS A 41 7.77 9.16 -20.08
C LYS A 41 7.05 10.42 -19.57
N PHE A 42 6.30 11.12 -20.42
CA PHE A 42 5.73 12.43 -20.08
C PHE A 42 4.77 12.39 -18.86
N LYS A 43 3.77 11.49 -18.87
CA LYS A 43 2.79 11.41 -17.77
C LYS A 43 3.44 10.98 -16.44
N PRO A 44 4.24 9.88 -16.39
CA PRO A 44 4.89 9.47 -15.14
C PRO A 44 5.87 10.50 -14.59
N ILE A 45 6.69 11.13 -15.44
CA ILE A 45 7.63 12.18 -15.00
C ILE A 45 6.86 13.35 -14.38
N ARG A 46 5.78 13.81 -15.02
CA ARG A 46 4.96 14.90 -14.47
C ARG A 46 4.38 14.55 -13.10
N GLN A 47 3.94 13.31 -12.89
CA GLN A 47 3.45 12.83 -11.60
C GLN A 47 4.55 12.78 -10.53
N ILE A 48 5.75 12.31 -10.90
CA ILE A 48 6.91 12.27 -9.99
C ILE A 48 7.32 13.68 -9.58
N ILE A 49 7.37 14.64 -10.52
CA ILE A 49 7.69 16.04 -10.23
C ILE A 49 6.66 16.63 -9.27
N ALA A 50 5.36 16.43 -9.54
CA ALA A 50 4.29 16.92 -8.67
C ALA A 50 4.39 16.32 -7.25
N ALA A 51 4.62 15.02 -7.14
CA ALA A 51 4.80 14.34 -5.86
C ALA A 51 6.05 14.83 -5.11
N THR A 52 7.16 15.01 -5.82
CA THR A 52 8.42 15.51 -5.23
C THR A 52 8.25 16.95 -4.74
N CYS A 53 7.61 17.82 -5.53
CA CYS A 53 7.32 19.19 -5.14
C CYS A 53 6.46 19.24 -3.87
N PHE A 54 5.39 18.45 -3.82
CA PHE A 54 4.54 18.32 -2.63
C PHE A 54 5.34 17.86 -1.39
N LEU A 55 6.19 16.84 -1.53
CA LEU A 55 7.02 16.35 -0.42
C LEU A 55 8.02 17.40 0.06
N THR A 56 8.66 18.14 -0.85
CA THR A 56 9.60 19.21 -0.51
C THR A 56 8.91 20.31 0.29
N VAL A 57 7.69 20.72 -0.09
CA VAL A 57 6.92 21.73 0.65
C VAL A 57 6.61 21.27 2.07
N VAL A 58 6.17 20.03 2.24
CA VAL A 58 5.89 19.46 3.58
C VAL A 58 7.16 19.35 4.42
N TYR A 59 8.29 18.96 3.82
CA TYR A 59 9.58 18.90 4.51
C TYR A 59 10.08 20.28 4.94
N PHE A 60 9.93 21.27 4.06
CA PHE A 60 10.29 22.65 4.35
C PHE A 60 9.46 23.19 5.50
N TYR A 61 8.12 23.06 5.44
CA TYR A 61 7.24 23.41 6.55
C TYR A 61 7.67 22.75 7.87
N SER A 62 7.91 21.43 7.84
CA SER A 62 8.33 20.68 9.03
C SER A 62 9.72 21.05 9.56
N PHE A 63 10.58 21.68 8.77
CA PHE A 63 11.91 22.11 9.21
C PHE A 63 11.88 23.51 9.83
N TYR A 64 11.02 24.39 9.33
CA TYR A 64 10.87 25.76 9.83
C TYR A 64 9.98 25.86 11.06
N GLU A 65 9.07 24.91 11.26
CA GLU A 65 8.24 24.86 12.46
C GLU A 65 9.12 24.55 13.70
N GLU A 66 9.20 25.51 14.63
CA GLU A 66 9.99 25.38 15.86
C GLU A 66 9.35 24.38 16.83
N ASP A 67 8.02 24.32 16.86
CA ASP A 67 7.26 23.39 17.67
C ASP A 67 7.22 22.00 17.02
N LYS A 68 8.09 21.11 17.52
CA LYS A 68 8.15 19.71 17.08
C LYS A 68 6.85 18.95 17.29
N THR A 69 6.05 19.29 18.29
CA THR A 69 4.79 18.60 18.59
C THR A 69 3.70 19.00 17.60
N LEU A 70 3.67 20.27 17.20
CA LEU A 70 2.78 20.75 16.15
C LEU A 70 3.19 20.19 14.79
N ALA A 71 4.50 20.19 14.49
CA ALA A 71 5.04 19.59 13.28
C ALA A 71 4.73 18.09 13.17
N SER A 72 4.90 17.32 14.26
CA SER A 72 4.59 15.89 14.26
C SER A 72 3.10 15.63 14.05
N LYS A 73 2.22 16.47 14.62
CA LYS A 73 0.77 16.35 14.43
C LYS A 73 0.36 16.54 12.97
N TYR A 74 0.84 17.58 12.30
CA TYR A 74 0.50 17.84 10.89
C TYR A 74 1.11 16.79 9.94
N VAL A 75 2.38 16.44 10.13
CA VAL A 75 3.05 15.43 9.30
C VAL A 75 2.42 14.06 9.53
N GLY A 76 2.09 13.71 10.78
CA GLY A 76 1.39 12.46 11.14
C GLY A 76 0.00 12.38 10.51
N PHE A 77 -0.78 13.46 10.59
CA PHE A 77 -2.10 13.55 9.96
C PHE A 77 -2.05 13.36 8.43
N LEU A 78 -1.11 14.04 7.76
CA LEU A 78 -0.90 13.88 6.32
C LEU A 78 -0.45 12.46 5.96
N SER A 79 0.46 11.87 6.74
CA SER A 79 0.96 10.51 6.54
C SER A 79 -0.16 9.47 6.69
N CYS A 80 -0.98 9.61 7.72
CA CYS A 80 -2.15 8.78 7.95
C CYS A 80 -3.15 8.91 6.78
N THR A 81 -3.50 10.13 6.39
CA THR A 81 -4.44 10.39 5.29
C THR A 81 -3.97 9.75 3.98
N ILE A 82 -2.70 9.92 3.61
CA ILE A 82 -2.15 9.32 2.39
C ILE A 82 -2.12 7.79 2.48
N THR A 83 -1.83 7.23 3.66
CA THR A 83 -1.85 5.78 3.89
C THR A 83 -3.27 5.21 3.69
N VAL A 84 -4.28 5.88 4.25
CA VAL A 84 -5.69 5.48 4.04
C VAL A 84 -6.08 5.57 2.57
N LEU A 85 -5.66 6.62 1.86
CA LEU A 85 -5.90 6.74 0.41
C LEU A 85 -5.23 5.61 -0.38
N PHE A 86 -4.06 5.12 0.04
CA PHE A 86 -3.41 3.98 -0.63
C PHE A 86 -4.19 2.68 -0.49
N PHE A 87 -4.96 2.50 0.58
CA PHE A 87 -5.84 1.35 0.70
C PHE A 87 -6.97 1.33 -0.33
N ALA A 88 -7.29 2.46 -0.97
CA ALA A 88 -8.23 2.48 -2.08
C ALA A 88 -7.70 1.70 -3.30
N SER A 89 -6.39 1.56 -3.48
CA SER A 89 -5.80 0.83 -4.62
C SER A 89 -6.17 -0.67 -4.62
N PRO A 90 -5.89 -1.45 -3.56
CA PRO A 90 -6.31 -2.86 -3.50
C PRO A 90 -7.84 -3.02 -3.50
N LEU A 91 -8.58 -2.08 -2.88
CA LEU A 91 -10.04 -2.12 -2.87
C LEU A 91 -10.64 -1.89 -4.27
N MET A 92 -10.11 -0.94 -5.04
CA MET A 92 -10.51 -0.73 -6.43
C MET A 92 -10.22 -1.96 -7.29
N MET A 93 -9.10 -2.63 -7.08
CA MET A 93 -8.80 -3.88 -7.78
C MET A 93 -9.87 -4.94 -7.49
N LEU A 94 -10.26 -5.14 -6.23
CA LEU A 94 -11.34 -6.07 -5.86
C LEU A 94 -12.70 -5.67 -6.43
N ILE A 95 -13.06 -4.39 -6.37
CA ILE A 95 -14.34 -3.90 -6.91
C ILE A 95 -14.38 -4.08 -8.42
N ILE A 96 -13.32 -3.73 -9.15
CA ILE A 96 -13.25 -3.87 -10.60
C ILE A 96 -13.30 -5.35 -11.01
N VAL A 97 -12.56 -6.23 -10.31
CA VAL A 97 -12.61 -7.67 -10.57
C VAL A 97 -14.00 -8.24 -10.23
N GLY A 98 -14.58 -7.90 -9.08
CA GLY A 98 -15.91 -8.36 -8.68
C GLY A 98 -17.05 -7.80 -9.55
N TRP A 99 -16.92 -6.57 -10.06
CA TRP A 99 -17.83 -6.00 -11.06
C TRP A 99 -17.64 -6.63 -12.45
N SER A 100 -16.40 -6.98 -12.80
CA SER A 100 -16.11 -7.70 -14.04
C SER A 100 -16.71 -9.09 -14.02
N GLU A 101 -16.65 -9.81 -12.91
CA GLU A 101 -17.27 -11.14 -12.77
C GLU A 101 -18.80 -11.07 -12.80
N ARG A 102 -19.42 -10.07 -12.16
CA ARG A 102 -20.88 -9.91 -12.20
C ARG A 102 -21.43 -9.52 -13.59
N LYS A 103 -20.55 -9.11 -14.52
CA LYS A 103 -20.90 -8.79 -15.91
C LYS A 103 -20.48 -9.87 -16.93
N ILE A 104 -19.76 -10.91 -16.49
CA ILE A 104 -19.29 -12.02 -17.32
C ILE A 104 -19.89 -13.33 -16.79
N ASN A 105 -21.23 -13.42 -16.81
CA ASN A 105 -21.87 -14.71 -17.05
C ASN A 105 -21.84 -14.91 -18.58
N GLU A 106 -20.69 -15.40 -19.05
CA GLU A 106 -20.34 -15.94 -20.39
C GLU A 106 -18.93 -15.45 -20.77
N GLN A 107 -17.95 -16.36 -20.74
CA GLN A 107 -16.55 -16.22 -21.23
C GLN A 107 -15.50 -15.71 -20.23
N ASN A 108 -15.15 -16.58 -19.28
CA ASN A 108 -13.81 -17.00 -18.79
C ASN A 108 -12.53 -16.28 -19.32
N ILE A 109 -12.42 -14.95 -19.33
CA ILE A 109 -11.19 -14.27 -19.80
C ILE A 109 -10.83 -13.03 -18.96
N PHE A 110 -10.87 -13.12 -17.62
CA PHE A 110 -10.25 -12.04 -16.80
C PHE A 110 -9.38 -12.49 -15.64
N GLN A 111 -9.22 -13.79 -15.40
CA GLN A 111 -8.16 -14.26 -14.48
C GLN A 111 -6.81 -14.52 -15.21
N ALA A 112 -6.79 -14.58 -16.55
CA ALA A 112 -5.64 -15.07 -17.31
C ALA A 112 -4.57 -14.02 -17.69
N HIS A 113 -4.81 -12.70 -17.58
CA HIS A 113 -3.79 -11.73 -18.04
C HIS A 113 -2.69 -11.42 -17.03
N VAL A 114 -2.87 -11.77 -15.75
CA VAL A 114 -1.78 -11.76 -14.75
C VAL A 114 -1.18 -13.17 -14.56
N ILE A 115 -1.82 -14.21 -15.13
CA ILE A 115 -1.39 -15.61 -15.06
C ILE A 115 -0.90 -16.09 -16.45
N ARG A 116 -0.10 -15.27 -17.12
CA ARG A 116 0.63 -15.71 -18.33
C ARG A 116 2.09 -15.29 -18.31
N VAL A 117 2.69 -15.24 -17.13
CA VAL A 117 4.14 -15.33 -16.96
C VAL A 117 4.41 -16.48 -16.01
N LYS A 118 4.79 -17.59 -16.63
CA LYS A 118 4.94 -18.92 -16.02
C LYS A 118 6.26 -18.96 -15.22
N ASN A 119 6.29 -18.37 -14.03
CA ASN A 119 7.37 -18.58 -13.05
C ASN A 119 6.92 -18.33 -11.58
N THR A 120 7.08 -19.37 -10.75
CA THR A 120 6.89 -19.48 -9.27
C THR A 120 5.56 -18.97 -8.66
N GLU A 121 4.59 -19.87 -8.67
CA GLU A 121 3.53 -20.15 -7.70
C GLU A 121 3.52 -19.32 -6.37
N SER A 122 2.40 -18.64 -6.10
CA SER A 122 1.93 -18.09 -4.80
C SER A 122 2.01 -16.57 -4.58
N LEU A 123 1.37 -15.71 -5.39
CA LEU A 123 1.43 -14.25 -5.17
C LEU A 123 0.10 -13.45 -5.26
N PRO A 124 -1.03 -14.02 -4.81
CA PRO A 124 -2.03 -13.19 -4.12
C PRO A 124 -2.12 -13.52 -2.62
N PHE A 125 -2.14 -14.81 -2.25
CA PHE A 125 -2.32 -15.21 -0.84
C PHE A 125 -1.15 -14.81 0.08
N PRO A 126 0.13 -15.12 -0.23
CA PRO A 126 1.24 -14.69 0.63
C PRO A 126 1.37 -13.17 0.78
N ILE A 127 1.04 -12.40 -0.26
CA ILE A 127 1.06 -10.93 -0.20
C ILE A 127 -0.07 -10.40 0.69
N ILE A 128 -1.29 -10.95 0.58
CA ILE A 128 -2.43 -10.56 1.43
C ILE A 128 -2.15 -10.96 2.89
N MET A 129 -1.63 -12.17 3.11
CA MET A 129 -1.27 -12.67 4.44
C MET A 129 -0.14 -11.84 5.07
N ALA A 130 0.92 -11.53 4.31
CA ALA A 130 2.00 -10.67 4.78
C ALA A 130 1.49 -9.26 5.11
N SER A 131 0.58 -8.71 4.28
CA SER A 131 -0.07 -7.42 4.54
C SER A 131 -0.86 -7.44 5.84
N LEU A 132 -1.65 -8.49 6.09
CA LEU A 132 -2.40 -8.66 7.33
C LEU A 132 -1.46 -8.69 8.54
N ILE A 133 -0.39 -9.50 8.49
CA ILE A 133 0.60 -9.60 9.58
C ILE A 133 1.26 -8.24 9.85
N VAL A 134 1.72 -7.56 8.80
CA VAL A 134 2.37 -6.25 8.90
C VAL A 134 1.41 -5.21 9.48
N SER A 135 0.16 -5.16 9.00
CA SER A 135 -0.84 -4.24 9.54
C SER A 135 -1.17 -4.55 11.01
N CYS A 136 -1.29 -5.83 11.39
CA CYS A 136 -1.52 -6.21 12.79
C CYS A 136 -0.35 -5.82 13.68
N GLN A 137 0.89 -6.02 13.21
CA GLN A 137 2.10 -5.64 13.94
C GLN A 137 2.15 -4.13 14.16
N TRP A 138 1.89 -3.32 13.14
CA TRP A 138 1.89 -1.86 13.26
C TRP A 138 0.70 -1.32 14.06
N PHE A 139 -0.47 -1.96 13.98
CA PHE A 139 -1.60 -1.62 14.82
C PHE A 139 -1.25 -1.84 16.30
N ALA A 140 -0.74 -3.04 16.65
CA ALA A 140 -0.30 -3.33 18.00
C ALA A 140 0.82 -2.36 18.45
N TYR A 141 1.76 -2.04 17.57
CA TYR A 141 2.81 -1.06 17.83
C TYR A 141 2.24 0.34 18.12
N GLY A 142 1.26 0.81 17.34
CA GLY A 142 0.56 2.07 17.57
C GLY A 142 -0.15 2.10 18.93
N CYS A 143 -0.84 1.01 19.30
CA CYS A 143 -1.47 0.89 20.62
C CYS A 143 -0.45 0.96 21.76
N LEU A 144 0.71 0.31 21.62
CA LEU A 144 1.78 0.35 22.63
C LEU A 144 2.36 1.75 22.81
N LEU A 145 2.48 2.51 21.72
CA LEU A 145 2.96 3.90 21.74
C LEU A 145 1.87 4.91 22.10
N ASN A 146 0.61 4.50 22.19
CA ASN A 146 -0.57 5.39 22.25
C ASN A 146 -0.56 6.42 21.10
N ASP A 147 -0.10 6.00 19.92
CA ASP A 147 0.01 6.85 18.73
C ASP A 147 -1.12 6.54 17.74
N GLN A 148 -2.15 7.39 17.77
CA GLN A 148 -3.33 7.28 16.91
C GLN A 148 -3.00 7.39 15.42
N PHE A 149 -1.92 8.10 15.05
CA PHE A 149 -1.55 8.24 13.64
C PHE A 149 -1.06 6.92 13.05
N ILE A 150 -0.45 6.06 13.87
CA ILE A 150 -0.02 4.72 13.48
C ILE A 150 -1.18 3.74 13.64
N GLU A 151 -1.91 3.81 14.75
CA GLU A 151 -2.98 2.88 15.09
C GLU A 151 -4.09 2.87 14.02
N ILE A 152 -4.70 4.02 13.72
CA ILE A 152 -5.89 4.14 12.87
C ILE A 152 -5.67 3.56 11.46
N PRO A 153 -4.64 3.98 10.68
CA PRO A 153 -4.47 3.44 9.34
C PRO A 153 -4.13 1.96 9.36
N ASN A 154 -3.36 1.48 10.34
CA ASN A 154 -3.02 0.06 10.40
C ASN A 154 -4.20 -0.81 10.82
N PHE A 155 -5.09 -0.32 11.68
CA PHE A 155 -6.37 -0.98 11.95
C PHE A 155 -7.21 -1.14 10.66
N LEU A 156 -7.34 -0.07 9.87
CA LEU A 156 -8.03 -0.14 8.58
C LEU A 156 -7.34 -1.12 7.63
N GLY A 157 -6.00 -1.15 7.61
CA GLY A 157 -5.21 -2.12 6.86
C GLY A 157 -5.48 -3.57 7.27
N CYS A 158 -5.64 -3.85 8.56
CA CYS A 158 -6.02 -5.17 9.08
C CYS A 158 -7.40 -5.59 8.57
N VAL A 159 -8.40 -4.71 8.73
CA VAL A 159 -9.79 -4.98 8.31
C VAL A 159 -9.84 -5.25 6.81
N LEU A 160 -9.16 -4.43 6.01
CA LEU A 160 -9.13 -4.61 4.58
C LEU A 160 -8.40 -5.90 4.19
N SER A 161 -7.22 -6.18 4.73
CA SER A 161 -6.47 -7.40 4.41
C SER A 161 -7.24 -8.67 4.80
N ALA A 162 -7.96 -8.65 5.93
CA ALA A 162 -8.86 -9.73 6.33
C ALA A 162 -10.01 -9.92 5.35
N PHE A 163 -10.63 -8.81 4.90
CA PHE A 163 -11.66 -8.85 3.86
C PHE A 163 -11.12 -9.43 2.54
N GLN A 164 -9.92 -9.02 2.10
CA GLN A 164 -9.27 -9.58 0.91
C GLN A 164 -9.03 -11.09 1.04
N LEU A 165 -8.60 -11.54 2.23
CA LEU A 165 -8.36 -12.95 2.51
C LEU A 165 -9.65 -13.78 2.46
N CYS A 166 -10.73 -13.26 3.05
CA CYS A 166 -12.05 -13.91 2.99
C CYS A 166 -12.54 -14.05 1.55
N PHE A 167 -12.44 -12.99 0.73
CA PHE A 167 -12.78 -13.05 -0.70
C PHE A 167 -11.92 -14.09 -1.43
N PHE A 168 -10.60 -14.09 -1.20
CA PHE A 168 -9.71 -15.06 -1.82
C PHE A 168 -10.10 -16.50 -1.49
N LEU A 169 -10.46 -16.80 -0.23
CA LEU A 169 -10.83 -18.15 0.19
C LEU A 169 -12.17 -18.62 -0.41
N ILE A 170 -13.16 -17.73 -0.53
CA ILE A 170 -14.45 -18.05 -1.13
C ILE A 170 -14.28 -18.40 -2.62
N TYR A 171 -13.67 -17.50 -3.40
CA TYR A 171 -13.55 -17.68 -4.86
C TYR A 171 -12.56 -18.77 -5.27
N ARG A 172 -11.55 -19.08 -4.45
CA ARG A 172 -10.63 -20.20 -4.73
C ARG A 172 -11.35 -21.55 -4.72
N ASN A 173 -12.36 -21.72 -3.87
CA ASN A 173 -13.04 -23.00 -3.68
C ASN A 173 -13.94 -23.37 -4.87
N ASP A 174 -14.49 -22.38 -5.57
CA ASP A 174 -15.34 -22.61 -6.75
C ASP A 174 -14.54 -23.16 -7.93
N GLN A 175 -13.29 -22.71 -8.13
CA GLN A 175 -12.42 -23.24 -9.20
C GLN A 175 -11.94 -24.67 -8.96
N SER A 176 -11.72 -25.06 -7.70
CA SER A 176 -11.31 -26.44 -7.38
C SER A 176 -12.44 -27.44 -7.58
N ASN A 177 -13.69 -27.04 -7.35
CA ASN A 177 -14.84 -27.92 -7.56
C ASN A 177 -15.14 -28.14 -9.05
N GLU A 178 -14.95 -27.13 -9.90
CA GLU A 178 -15.05 -27.31 -11.35
C GLU A 178 -13.95 -28.23 -11.91
N ALA A 179 -12.72 -28.12 -11.41
CA ALA A 179 -11.59 -28.96 -11.86
C ALA A 179 -11.72 -30.44 -11.49
N HIS A 180 -12.53 -30.78 -10.47
CA HIS A 180 -12.82 -32.16 -10.09
C HIS A 180 -14.03 -32.76 -10.82
N LEU A 181 -14.76 -31.96 -11.62
CA LEU A 181 -15.93 -32.38 -12.40
C LEU A 181 -15.61 -32.59 -13.90
N ILE A 182 -14.33 -32.47 -14.30
CA ILE A 182 -13.80 -32.73 -15.66
C ILE A 182 -12.89 -33.96 -15.60
#